data_AF-A0A4D9DE45-F1
#
_entry.id   AF-A0A4D9DE45-F1
#
_cell.length_a   1.000
_cell.length_b   1.000
_cell.length_c   1.000
_cell.angle_alpha   90.00
_cell.angle_beta   90.00
_cell.angle_gamma   90.00
#
_symmetry.space_group_name_H-M   'P 1'
#
loop_
_entity.id
_entity.type
_entity.pdbx_description
1 polymer ?
#
loop_
_entity_poly.entity_id
_entity_poly.type
_entity_poly.pdbx_seq_one_letter_code
_entity_poly.pdbx_strand_id
1 'polypeptide(L)'
;MVMFTADHGKAKKMVELVSLFSTLAELAGLWVPPVCPEPSFHVALCTQGPSIVQHFNSNEEEEDYDTDYDYDIEDDHEEPIAFSQYPRPEDTPQWDSDKPELKDIKIMGYSMRTIDYRYTVWVGFNPSNFSANLQDVHAGELYMVGSDPNEDHNIYNSSLHGNLVKKFLRFLRR
;
A
#
# COMPACT_ATOMS: atom_id res chain seq x y z
N MET A 1 -6.85 7.42 8.21
CA MET A 1 -6.66 6.78 6.90
C MET A 1 -7.66 7.42 5.94
N VAL A 2 -7.21 8.18 4.94
CA VAL A 2 -8.10 8.67 3.87
C VAL A 2 -7.75 7.86 2.64
N MET A 3 -8.56 6.85 2.35
CA MET A 3 -8.51 6.09 1.10
C MET A 3 -9.78 6.37 0.35
N PHE A 4 -9.65 6.68 -0.94
CA PHE A 4 -10.80 6.87 -1.82
C PHE A 4 -11.04 5.57 -2.55
N THR A 5 -12.13 4.89 -2.23
CA THR A 5 -12.78 4.03 -3.19
C THR A 5 -13.62 4.95 -4.07
N ALA A 6 -13.22 5.14 -5.33
CA ALA A 6 -14.14 5.70 -6.31
C ALA A 6 -15.21 4.63 -6.56
N ASP A 7 -16.40 4.79 -5.99
CA ASP A 7 -17.53 3.93 -6.30
C ASP A 7 -18.67 4.81 -6.78
N HIS A 8 -18.98 4.69 -8.08
CA HIS A 8 -20.30 4.56 -8.70
C HIS A 8 -20.05 3.70 -9.96
N GLY A 9 -20.02 2.38 -9.81
CA GLY A 9 -20.11 1.42 -10.93
C GLY A 9 -18.89 1.25 -11.85
N LYS A 10 -17.67 1.57 -11.40
CA LYS A 10 -16.43 1.40 -12.20
C LYS A 10 -15.42 0.50 -11.48
N ALA A 11 -14.55 -0.18 -12.24
CA ALA A 11 -13.47 -1.01 -11.73
C ALA A 11 -12.70 -0.30 -10.61
N LYS A 12 -12.75 -0.85 -9.39
CA LYS A 12 -12.11 -0.27 -8.20
C LYS A 12 -10.59 -0.33 -8.37
N LYS A 13 -9.96 0.79 -8.74
CA LYS A 13 -8.49 0.90 -8.74
C LYS A 13 -8.00 1.37 -7.38
N MET A 14 -7.03 0.63 -6.83
CA MET A 14 -6.33 1.03 -5.61
C MET A 14 -5.41 2.21 -5.93
N VAL A 15 -5.59 3.33 -5.22
CA VAL A 15 -4.79 4.54 -5.39
C VAL A 15 -4.36 5.10 -4.04
N GLU A 16 -3.30 5.89 -4.03
CA GLU A 16 -2.71 6.45 -2.82
C GLU A 16 -2.73 7.99 -2.84
N LEU A 17 -2.83 8.60 -1.66
CA LEU A 17 -2.81 10.06 -1.55
C LEU A 17 -1.47 10.67 -2.01
N VAL A 18 -0.37 9.91 -1.98
CA VAL A 18 0.95 10.35 -2.47
C VAL A 18 0.94 10.64 -3.99
N SER A 19 -0.02 10.09 -4.74
CA SER A 19 -0.24 10.40 -6.16
C SER A 19 -0.91 11.77 -6.40
N LEU A 20 -1.35 12.48 -5.36
CA LEU A 20 -2.07 13.74 -5.53
C LEU A 20 -1.22 14.81 -6.23
N PHE A 21 0.07 14.92 -5.89
CA PHE A 21 0.94 15.96 -6.43
C PHE A 21 1.11 15.82 -7.95
N SER A 22 1.51 14.64 -8.42
CA SER A 22 1.69 14.35 -9.85
C SER A 22 0.36 14.45 -10.62
N THR A 23 -0.74 14.00 -10.03
CA THR A 23 -2.07 14.07 -10.65
C THR A 23 -2.54 15.52 -10.84
N LEU A 24 -2.38 16.38 -9.84
CA LEU A 24 -2.77 17.79 -9.96
C LEU A 24 -1.88 18.55 -10.96
N ALA A 25 -0.59 18.26 -11.00
CA ALA A 25 0.30 18.85 -12.00
C ALA A 25 -0.16 18.50 -13.43
N GLU A 26 -0.48 17.24 -13.68
CA GLU A 26 -0.97 16.79 -14.99
C GLU A 26 -2.34 17.40 -15.36
N LEU A 27 -3.32 17.38 -14.44
CA LEU A 27 -4.64 17.97 -14.67
C LEU A 27 -4.58 19.48 -14.94
N ALA A 28 -3.62 20.18 -14.34
CA ALA A 28 -3.40 21.60 -14.57
C ALA A 28 -2.64 21.90 -15.88
N GLY A 29 -2.25 20.88 -16.65
CA GLY A 29 -1.42 21.04 -17.86
C GLY A 29 0.01 21.50 -17.56
N LEU A 30 0.49 21.27 -16.33
CA LEU A 30 1.85 21.56 -15.93
C LEU A 30 2.77 20.36 -16.19
N TRP A 31 4.08 20.60 -16.10
CA TRP A 31 5.06 19.53 -16.14
C TRP A 31 4.95 18.64 -14.89
N VAL A 32 4.82 17.33 -15.10
CA VAL A 32 4.76 16.32 -14.03
C VAL A 32 6.19 16.03 -13.53
N PRO A 33 6.48 16.16 -12.22
CA PRO A 33 7.79 15.83 -11.67
C PRO A 33 8.21 14.38 -11.97
N PRO A 34 9.52 14.10 -12.14
CA PRO A 34 10.02 12.75 -12.37
C PRO A 34 9.85 11.88 -11.13
N VAL A 35 9.93 10.56 -11.30
CA VAL A 35 9.94 9.61 -10.19
C VAL A 35 11.16 9.85 -9.29
N CYS A 36 10.94 9.81 -7.97
CA CYS A 36 12.01 9.97 -6.98
C CYS A 36 13.01 8.81 -7.03
N PRO A 37 14.34 9.06 -6.88
CA PRO A 37 15.30 8.00 -6.56
C PRO A 37 15.16 7.57 -5.10
N GLU A 38 15.70 6.41 -4.75
CA GLU A 38 15.60 5.87 -3.39
C GLU A 38 17.00 5.75 -2.76
N PRO A 39 17.32 6.51 -1.69
CA PRO A 39 16.49 7.53 -1.04
C PRO A 39 16.52 8.89 -1.75
N SER A 40 15.47 9.70 -1.58
CA SER A 40 15.29 11.01 -2.24
C SER A 40 15.51 12.25 -1.35
N PHE A 41 16.10 12.12 -0.16
CA PHE A 41 16.28 13.24 0.79
C PHE A 41 17.00 14.47 0.23
N HIS A 42 17.82 14.31 -0.82
CA HIS A 42 18.60 15.37 -1.45
C HIS A 42 17.94 15.95 -2.71
N VAL A 43 16.80 15.41 -3.14
CA VAL A 43 16.08 15.81 -4.36
C VAL A 43 14.97 16.79 -3.99
N ALA A 44 15.02 17.99 -4.56
CA ALA A 44 14.05 19.04 -4.22
C ALA A 44 12.69 18.86 -4.89
N LEU A 45 12.62 18.23 -6.06
CA LEU A 45 11.39 18.08 -6.85
C LEU A 45 11.36 16.74 -7.59
N CYS A 46 10.53 15.82 -7.10
CA CYS A 46 10.19 14.54 -7.71
C CYS A 46 8.84 14.08 -7.14
N THR A 47 8.28 12.97 -7.65
CA THR A 47 7.06 12.35 -7.13
C THR A 47 7.30 10.88 -6.79
N GLN A 48 6.80 10.42 -5.65
CA GLN A 48 6.80 8.98 -5.30
C GLN A 48 5.54 8.27 -5.82
N GLY A 49 4.41 8.98 -5.90
CA GLY A 49 3.17 8.46 -6.48
C GLY A 49 3.05 8.80 -7.97
N PRO A 50 2.74 7.83 -8.84
CA PRO A 50 2.44 8.12 -10.25
C PRO A 50 1.12 8.87 -10.37
N SER A 51 0.98 9.68 -11.43
CA SER A 51 -0.28 10.36 -11.72
C SER A 51 -1.38 9.35 -12.07
N ILE A 52 -2.60 9.63 -11.63
CA ILE A 52 -3.78 8.80 -11.90
C ILE A 52 -4.76 9.43 -12.89
N VAL A 53 -4.34 10.45 -13.68
CA VAL A 53 -5.19 11.13 -14.68
C VAL A 53 -5.79 10.17 -15.70
N GLN A 54 -5.06 9.12 -16.09
CA GLN A 54 -5.57 8.05 -16.94
C GLN A 54 -6.85 7.37 -16.42
N HIS A 55 -7.14 7.45 -15.11
CA HIS A 55 -8.36 6.92 -14.52
C HIS A 55 -9.57 7.85 -14.64
N PHE A 56 -9.37 9.12 -15.03
CA PHE A 56 -10.46 10.09 -15.21
C PHE A 56 -11.13 9.95 -16.58
N ASN A 57 -10.36 9.50 -17.59
CA ASN A 57 -10.81 9.35 -18.98
C ASN A 57 -11.18 7.92 -19.36
N SER A 58 -11.47 7.05 -18.38
CA SER A 58 -12.00 5.72 -18.69
C SER A 58 -13.41 5.89 -19.27
N ASN A 59 -13.48 5.97 -20.61
CA ASN A 59 -14.69 5.69 -21.37
C ASN A 59 -15.25 4.35 -20.89
N GLU A 60 -16.57 4.28 -20.78
CA GLU A 60 -17.35 3.15 -20.29
C GLU A 60 -17.35 1.98 -21.27
N GLU A 61 -16.18 1.41 -21.55
CA GLU A 61 -16.07 0.15 -22.27
C GLU A 61 -15.50 -0.88 -21.29
N GLU A 62 -16.43 -1.58 -20.63
CA GLU A 62 -16.20 -2.94 -20.16
C GLU A 62 -15.81 -3.80 -21.36
N GLU A 63 -14.53 -3.83 -21.71
CA GLU A 63 -14.00 -4.88 -22.54
C GLU A 63 -13.61 -6.06 -21.64
N ASP A 64 -14.63 -6.85 -21.33
CA ASP A 64 -14.52 -8.25 -20.94
C ASP A 64 -13.87 -9.03 -22.09
N TYR A 65 -12.53 -8.98 -22.19
CA TYR A 65 -11.79 -9.91 -23.03
C TYR A 65 -11.51 -11.19 -22.22
N ASP A 66 -12.54 -12.02 -22.15
CA ASP A 66 -12.40 -13.46 -21.98
C ASP A 66 -11.69 -14.01 -23.24
N THR A 67 -10.36 -14.04 -23.23
CA THR A 67 -9.58 -14.80 -24.22
C THR A 67 -8.98 -16.02 -23.57
N ASP A 68 -9.75 -17.10 -23.63
CA ASP A 68 -9.36 -18.50 -23.62
C ASP A 68 -8.24 -18.76 -24.66
N TYR A 69 -6.97 -18.58 -24.30
CA TYR A 69 -5.80 -19.15 -24.99
C TYR A 69 -4.56 -19.26 -24.07
N ASP A 70 -4.27 -20.51 -23.71
CA ASP A 70 -3.00 -21.22 -23.49
C ASP A 70 -1.63 -20.50 -23.32
N TYR A 71 -0.89 -20.99 -22.31
CA TYR A 71 0.57 -21.05 -22.08
C TYR A 71 1.43 -19.76 -21.90
N ASP A 72 1.95 -19.60 -20.67
CA ASP A 72 3.22 -18.93 -20.33
C ASP A 72 3.43 -17.47 -20.78
N ILE A 73 2.58 -16.56 -20.32
CA ILE A 73 2.94 -15.13 -20.19
C ILE A 73 2.82 -14.79 -18.71
N GLU A 74 3.95 -14.51 -18.06
CA GLU A 74 3.97 -13.87 -16.75
C GLU A 74 3.25 -12.53 -16.91
N ASP A 75 2.00 -12.50 -16.47
CA ASP A 75 1.17 -11.31 -16.43
C ASP A 75 1.85 -10.27 -15.53
N ASP A 76 2.59 -9.36 -16.16
CA ASP A 76 3.32 -8.24 -15.56
C ASP A 76 2.36 -7.12 -15.07
N HIS A 77 1.06 -7.41 -14.99
CA HIS A 77 0.11 -6.55 -14.31
C HIS A 77 0.27 -6.72 -12.79
N GLU A 78 1.26 -6.02 -12.22
CA GLU A 78 1.44 -5.90 -10.78
C GLU A 78 0.10 -5.47 -10.15
N GLU A 79 -0.54 -6.39 -9.40
CA GLU A 79 -1.81 -6.17 -8.71
C GLU A 79 -1.80 -4.82 -7.99
N PRO A 80 -2.75 -3.90 -8.27
CA PRO A 80 -2.78 -2.57 -7.67
C PRO A 80 -2.81 -2.61 -6.15
N ILE A 81 -1.91 -1.87 -5.52
CA ILE A 81 -1.77 -1.80 -4.07
C ILE A 81 -1.87 -0.34 -3.60
N ALA A 82 -2.54 -0.13 -2.48
CA ALA A 82 -2.38 1.06 -1.65
C ALA A 82 -1.67 0.71 -0.35
N PHE A 83 -0.69 1.52 0.05
CA PHE A 83 0.08 1.34 1.26
C PHE A 83 -0.39 2.28 2.37
N SER A 84 -0.18 1.84 3.60
CA SER A 84 -0.41 2.64 4.80
C SER A 84 0.52 2.17 5.90
N GLN A 85 0.83 3.06 6.83
CA GLN A 85 1.64 2.72 7.98
C GLN A 85 1.21 3.50 9.23
N TYR A 86 1.44 2.91 10.40
CA TYR A 86 1.18 3.56 11.67
C TYR A 86 2.16 3.12 12.76
N PRO A 87 2.74 4.04 13.55
CA PRO A 87 3.66 3.69 14.61
C PRO A 87 2.95 3.31 15.92
N ARG A 88 3.59 2.48 16.75
CA ARG A 88 3.21 2.23 18.14
C ARG A 88 4.44 2.31 19.06
N PRO A 89 4.27 2.78 20.31
CA PRO A 89 5.34 2.83 21.29
C PRO A 89 5.58 1.48 21.98
N GLU A 90 4.53 0.64 22.07
CA GLU A 90 4.54 -0.68 22.73
C GLU A 90 3.46 -1.58 22.12
N ASP A 91 3.53 -2.88 22.40
CA ASP A 91 2.53 -3.88 21.97
C ASP A 91 1.17 -3.70 22.64
N THR A 92 1.17 -3.37 23.94
CA THR A 92 -0.07 -3.15 24.69
C THR A 92 -0.49 -1.68 24.59
N PRO A 93 -1.77 -1.39 24.32
CA PRO A 93 -2.26 -0.01 24.28
C PRO A 93 -1.98 0.75 25.57
N GLN A 94 -1.46 1.96 25.41
CA GLN A 94 -1.12 2.91 26.47
C GLN A 94 -1.48 4.34 26.03
N TRP A 95 -1.25 5.32 26.91
CA TRP A 95 -1.74 6.69 26.78
C TRP A 95 -1.25 7.44 25.52
N ASP A 96 -0.06 7.11 25.00
CA ASP A 96 0.55 7.70 23.82
C ASP A 96 0.47 6.78 22.59
N SER A 97 -0.20 5.61 22.68
CA SER A 97 -0.32 4.68 21.56
C SER A 97 -0.97 5.30 20.33
N ASP A 98 -1.90 6.24 20.54
CA ASP A 98 -2.56 6.93 19.44
C ASP A 98 -1.61 7.88 18.72
N LYS A 99 -0.66 8.53 19.40
CA LYS A 99 0.23 9.52 18.79
C LYS A 99 1.61 9.49 19.47
N PRO A 100 2.41 8.42 19.26
CA PRO A 100 3.72 8.32 19.88
C PRO A 100 4.66 9.40 19.33
N GLU A 101 5.51 9.97 20.19
CA GLU A 101 6.61 10.82 19.72
C GLU A 101 7.66 9.98 18.99
N LEU A 102 8.40 10.57 18.04
CA LEU A 102 9.39 9.85 17.24
C LEU A 102 10.36 9.00 18.08
N LYS A 103 10.85 9.55 19.19
CA LYS A 103 11.79 8.86 20.10
C LYS A 103 11.19 7.65 20.82
N ASP A 104 9.86 7.62 20.95
CA ASP A 104 9.12 6.61 21.71
C ASP A 104 8.58 5.51 20.77
N ILE A 105 8.68 5.68 19.44
CA ILE A 105 8.28 4.65 18.48
C ILE A 105 9.22 3.45 18.60
N LYS A 106 8.66 2.27 18.85
CA LYS A 106 9.38 0.98 18.86
C LYS A 106 8.87 0.00 17.83
N ILE A 107 7.65 0.20 17.35
CA ILE A 107 6.97 -0.69 16.41
C ILE A 107 6.40 0.15 15.27
N MET A 108 6.52 -0.35 14.04
CA MET A 108 5.84 0.21 12.87
C MET A 108 4.93 -0.84 12.26
N GLY A 109 3.64 -0.54 12.15
CA GLY A 109 2.69 -1.32 11.39
C GLY A 109 2.74 -0.90 9.93
N TYR A 110 3.09 -1.80 9.03
CA TYR A 110 3.09 -1.59 7.59
C TYR A 110 1.98 -2.42 6.97
N SER A 111 1.10 -1.78 6.21
CA SER A 111 -0.12 -2.38 5.67
C SER A 111 -0.19 -2.21 4.15
N MET A 112 -0.49 -3.31 3.47
CA MET A 112 -0.76 -3.40 2.04
C MET A 112 -2.25 -3.72 1.85
N ARG A 113 -2.95 -2.90 1.07
CA ARG A 113 -4.35 -3.12 0.69
C ARG A 113 -4.44 -3.31 -0.82
N THR A 114 -5.00 -4.44 -1.23
CA THR A 114 -5.38 -4.73 -2.62
C THR A 114 -6.90 -4.86 -2.70
N ILE A 115 -7.49 -5.04 -3.87
CA ILE A 115 -8.96 -5.22 -3.97
C ILE A 115 -9.45 -6.45 -3.18
N ASP A 116 -8.59 -7.46 -3.03
CA ASP A 116 -8.94 -8.77 -2.46
C ASP A 116 -8.61 -8.90 -0.98
N TYR A 117 -7.58 -8.21 -0.48
CA TYR A 117 -7.16 -8.38 0.91
C TYR A 117 -6.46 -7.16 1.51
N ARG A 118 -6.43 -7.12 2.84
CA ARG A 118 -5.52 -6.28 3.63
C ARG A 118 -4.52 -7.16 4.35
N TYR A 119 -3.24 -6.89 4.15
CA TYR A 119 -2.15 -7.57 4.84
C TYR A 119 -1.32 -6.54 5.63
N THR A 120 -1.21 -6.73 6.94
CA THR A 120 -0.42 -5.86 7.83
C THR A 120 0.57 -6.68 8.61
N VAL A 121 1.78 -6.16 8.81
CA VAL A 121 2.71 -6.69 9.82
C VAL A 121 3.23 -5.55 10.70
N TRP A 122 3.30 -5.85 11.99
CA TRP A 122 3.82 -4.97 13.03
C TRP A 122 5.23 -5.44 13.35
N VAL A 123 6.22 -4.61 13.02
CA VAL A 123 7.65 -4.97 13.12
C VAL A 123 8.39 -3.99 14.01
N GLY A 124 9.47 -4.48 14.63
CA GLY A 124 10.40 -3.64 15.38
C GLY A 124 10.92 -2.49 14.50
N PHE A 125 10.93 -1.28 15.03
CA PHE A 125 11.37 -0.06 14.34
C PHE A 125 12.36 0.71 15.19
N ASN A 126 13.48 1.11 14.58
CA ASN A 126 14.47 1.94 15.24
C ASN A 126 14.34 3.40 14.76
N PRO A 127 13.89 4.32 15.62
CA PRO A 127 13.67 5.71 15.25
C PRO A 127 14.96 6.53 15.11
N SER A 128 16.10 6.01 15.58
CA SER A 128 17.39 6.72 15.51
C SER A 128 18.00 6.67 14.10
N ASN A 129 17.71 5.61 13.35
CA ASN A 129 18.23 5.39 12.00
C ASN A 129 17.11 5.15 10.96
N PHE A 130 15.84 5.27 11.38
CA PHE A 130 14.65 5.06 10.54
C PHE A 130 14.58 3.68 9.87
N SER A 131 15.05 2.62 10.55
CA SER A 131 15.06 1.26 9.99
C SER A 131 14.00 0.36 10.62
N ALA A 132 13.24 -0.37 9.80
CA ALA A 132 12.35 -1.45 10.22
C ALA A 132 13.08 -2.81 10.21
N ASN A 133 12.90 -3.61 11.25
CA ASN A 133 13.44 -4.95 11.36
C ASN A 133 12.38 -6.00 11.01
N LEU A 134 12.41 -6.48 9.77
CA LEU A 134 11.39 -7.41 9.25
C LEU A 134 11.51 -8.84 9.77
N GLN A 135 12.55 -9.12 10.56
CA GLN A 135 12.69 -10.39 11.28
C GLN A 135 12.10 -10.31 12.69
N ASP A 136 11.86 -9.10 13.20
CA ASP A 136 11.28 -8.84 14.51
C ASP A 136 9.79 -8.53 14.35
N VAL A 137 9.02 -9.57 14.05
CA VAL A 137 7.57 -9.47 13.84
C VAL A 137 6.84 -9.66 15.17
N HIS A 138 6.15 -8.63 15.61
CA HIS A 138 5.37 -8.61 16.85
C HIS A 138 3.98 -9.24 16.62
N ALA A 139 3.34 -8.88 15.50
CA ALA A 139 2.02 -9.37 15.11
C ALA A 139 1.82 -9.24 13.61
N GLY A 140 0.82 -9.96 13.08
CA GLY A 140 0.39 -9.85 11.69
C GLY A 140 -1.12 -9.94 11.56
N GLU A 141 -1.63 -9.34 10.49
CA GLU A 141 -3.04 -9.27 10.17
C GLU A 141 -3.26 -9.61 8.69
N LEU A 142 -4.22 -10.48 8.41
CA LEU A 142 -4.71 -10.74 7.05
C LEU A 142 -6.23 -10.80 7.08
N TYR A 143 -6.84 -9.96 6.26
CA TYR A 143 -8.29 -9.90 6.07
C TYR A 143 -8.62 -10.02 4.59
N MET A 144 -9.57 -10.89 4.26
CA MET A 144 -10.01 -11.13 2.88
C MET A 144 -11.29 -10.34 2.61
N VAL A 145 -11.26 -9.40 1.67
CA VAL A 145 -12.37 -8.47 1.39
C VAL A 145 -13.64 -9.21 0.96
N GLY A 146 -13.51 -10.29 0.18
CA GLY A 146 -14.66 -11.05 -0.31
C GLY A 146 -15.42 -11.83 0.77
N SER A 147 -14.73 -12.35 1.79
CA SER A 147 -15.34 -13.16 2.85
C SER A 147 -15.51 -12.42 4.18
N ASP A 148 -14.70 -11.39 4.42
CA ASP A 148 -14.65 -10.63 5.67
C ASP A 148 -14.53 -9.12 5.36
N PRO A 149 -15.54 -8.50 4.72
CA PRO A 149 -15.48 -7.10 4.30
C PRO A 149 -15.39 -6.11 5.47
N ASN A 150 -15.78 -6.53 6.67
CA ASN A 150 -15.68 -5.72 7.90
C ASN A 150 -14.33 -5.87 8.61
N GLU A 151 -13.46 -6.76 8.14
CA GLU A 151 -12.14 -7.02 8.74
C GLU A 151 -12.24 -7.51 10.21
N ASP A 152 -13.25 -8.35 10.51
CA ASP A 152 -13.53 -8.85 11.87
C ASP A 152 -12.79 -10.17 12.18
N HIS A 153 -12.26 -10.87 11.17
CA HIS A 153 -11.68 -12.20 11.28
C HIS A 153 -10.24 -12.24 10.75
N ASN A 154 -9.26 -12.02 11.63
CA ASN A 154 -7.85 -12.11 11.27
C ASN A 154 -7.43 -13.57 10.98
N ILE A 155 -7.03 -13.86 9.75
CA ILE A 155 -6.57 -15.18 9.30
C ILE A 155 -5.04 -15.29 9.15
N TYR A 156 -4.26 -14.32 9.66
CA TYR A 156 -2.80 -14.30 9.54
C TYR A 156 -2.10 -15.54 10.11
N ASN A 157 -2.64 -16.22 11.12
CA ASN A 157 -1.99 -17.44 11.63
C ASN A 157 -2.47 -18.73 10.95
N SER A 158 -3.53 -18.67 10.13
CA SER A 158 -4.18 -19.86 9.54
C SER A 158 -3.80 -20.15 8.10
N SER A 159 -3.23 -19.20 7.36
CA SER A 159 -2.85 -19.39 5.95
C SER A 159 -1.33 -19.42 5.73
N LEU A 160 -0.91 -20.09 4.66
CA LEU A 160 0.47 -20.06 4.19
C LEU A 160 0.68 -18.80 3.34
N HIS A 161 1.38 -17.80 3.89
CA HIS A 161 1.53 -16.47 3.28
C HIS A 161 2.76 -16.31 2.38
N GLY A 162 3.38 -17.39 1.92
CA GLY A 162 4.70 -17.33 1.28
C GLY A 162 4.80 -16.33 0.14
N ASN A 163 3.74 -16.20 -0.67
CA ASN A 163 3.68 -15.23 -1.77
C ASN A 163 3.42 -13.79 -1.29
N LEU A 164 2.54 -13.60 -0.30
CA LEU A 164 2.26 -12.29 0.28
C LEU A 164 3.49 -11.71 0.99
N VAL A 165 4.22 -12.53 1.74
CA VAL A 165 5.47 -12.13 2.39
C VAL A 165 6.50 -11.70 1.36
N LYS A 166 6.66 -12.44 0.24
CA LYS A 166 7.57 -12.04 -0.85
C LYS A 166 7.16 -10.70 -1.45
N LYS A 167 5.87 -10.49 -1.74
CA LYS A 167 5.32 -9.24 -2.29
C LYS A 167 5.57 -8.07 -1.33
N PHE A 168 5.35 -8.32 -0.04
CA PHE A 168 5.55 -7.35 1.03
C PHE A 168 7.03 -6.97 1.23
N LEU A 169 7.94 -7.96 1.21
CA LEU A 169 9.38 -7.72 1.25
C LEU A 169 9.88 -6.95 0.02
N ARG A 170 9.26 -7.15 -1.15
CA ARG A 170 9.55 -6.34 -2.35
C ARG A 170 9.14 -4.89 -2.14
N PHE A 171 7.99 -4.63 -1.52
CA PHE A 171 7.55 -3.28 -1.20
C PHE A 171 8.52 -2.56 -0.26
N LEU A 172 8.89 -3.18 0.86
CA LEU A 172 9.77 -2.52 1.86
C LEU A 172 11.22 -2.31 1.41
N ARG A 173 11.56 -2.79 0.20
CA ARG A 173 12.86 -2.56 -0.44
C ARG A 173 12.79 -1.53 -1.57
N ARG A 174 11.58 -1.08 -1.96
CA ARG A 174 11.40 0.07 -2.83
C ARG A 174 11.68 1.32 -2.00
#